data_AF-A0A2A5H473-F1
#
_entry.id   AF-A0A2A5H473-F1
#
_cell.length_a   1.000
_cell.length_b   1.000
_cell.length_c   1.000
_cell.angle_alpha   90.00
_cell.angle_beta   90.00
_cell.angle_gamma   90.00
#
_symmetry.space_group_name_H-M   'P 1'
#
loop_
_entity.id
_entity.type
_entity.pdbx_description
1 polymer ?
#
loop_
_entity_poly.entity_id
_entity_poly.type
_entity_poly.pdbx_seq_one_letter_code
_entity_poly.pdbx_strand_id
1 'polypeptide(L)'
;MAHPFKSYKLIVIFIFLCVTVVGGLYQLHIYNQHQNEIRIQQLKAEQTRKKAERAALDILLHKYLVTFKADLKKKALAYKKSRTVLREILSPYNFETPQYTKENYMLFKNNVAPDLRNKATEIIYIFEKYTKNLQNDIQEHEHKIQEIFLLKWKEMSHKQLNTYIDFFTKEEKLIQAYEEIITFYYIHSNLFSVDLDQNIFLFDREKDKKKEMALRKTIKDLKKQIKTKAY
;
A
#
# COMPACT_ATOMS: atom_id res chain seq x y z
N MET A 1 27.16 41.58 89.31
CA MET A 1 25.86 42.25 89.10
C MET A 1 25.18 41.58 87.91
N ALA A 2 24.24 40.68 88.17
CA ALA A 2 23.48 39.98 87.14
C ALA A 2 22.13 40.70 86.97
N HIS A 3 21.90 41.33 85.81
CA HIS A 3 20.61 41.92 85.50
C HIS A 3 19.57 40.79 85.33
N PRO A 4 18.44 40.79 86.08
CA PRO A 4 17.41 39.79 85.88
C PRO A 4 16.72 40.07 84.55
N PHE A 5 17.01 39.25 83.54
CA PHE A 5 16.26 39.25 82.30
C PHE A 5 14.79 38.98 82.63
N LYS A 6 13.92 40.00 82.50
CA LYS A 6 12.48 39.89 82.76
C LYS A 6 11.90 38.80 81.86
N SER A 7 11.45 37.69 82.46
CA SER A 7 10.87 36.49 81.84
C SER A 7 9.83 36.79 80.74
N TYR A 8 9.10 37.91 80.86
CA TYR A 8 8.15 38.38 79.87
C TYR A 8 8.75 38.69 78.49
N LYS A 9 9.99 39.21 78.40
CA LYS A 9 10.64 39.50 77.11
C LYS A 9 11.00 38.20 76.35
N LEU A 10 11.38 37.15 77.06
CA LEU A 10 11.66 35.83 76.47
C LEU A 10 10.39 35.19 75.91
N ILE A 11 9.27 35.30 76.63
CA ILE A 11 7.96 34.78 76.18
C ILE A 11 7.50 35.50 74.90
N VAL A 12 7.61 36.84 74.85
CA VAL A 12 7.24 37.61 73.66
C VAL A 12 8.11 37.24 72.45
N ILE A 13 9.42 37.08 72.64
CA ILE A 13 10.32 36.63 71.56
C ILE A 13 9.95 35.22 71.10
N PHE A 14 9.64 34.31 72.02
CA PHE A 14 9.24 32.94 71.69
C PHE A 14 7.92 32.89 70.92
N ILE A 15 6.92 33.70 71.30
CA ILE A 15 5.65 33.82 70.56
C ILE A 15 5.92 34.37 69.15
N PHE A 16 6.76 35.40 69.01
CA PHE A 16 7.11 35.95 67.70
C PHE A 16 7.83 34.93 66.81
N LEU A 17 8.71 34.12 67.41
CA LEU A 17 9.43 33.04 66.73
C LEU A 17 8.47 31.92 66.30
N CYS A 18 7.51 31.54 67.13
CA CYS A 18 6.46 30.59 66.77
C CYS A 18 5.58 31.11 65.63
N VAL A 19 5.15 32.38 65.67
CA VAL A 19 4.32 32.99 64.60
C VAL A 19 5.08 33.05 63.27
N THR A 20 6.37 33.39 63.30
CA THR A 20 7.22 33.45 62.09
C THR A 20 7.50 32.05 61.52
N VAL A 21 7.74 31.04 62.37
CA VAL A 21 7.91 29.64 61.92
C VAL A 21 6.60 29.08 61.35
N VAL A 22 5.46 29.27 62.01
CA VAL A 22 4.15 28.80 61.53
C VAL A 22 3.75 29.52 60.24
N GLY A 23 3.95 30.84 60.16
CA GLY A 23 3.70 31.62 58.95
C GLY A 23 4.58 31.21 57.78
N GLY A 24 5.88 30.94 58.03
CA GLY A 24 6.81 30.45 57.02
C GLY A 24 6.46 29.05 56.50
N LEU A 25 6.06 28.13 57.39
CA LEU A 25 5.59 26.80 57.01
C LEU A 25 4.28 26.85 56.18
N TYR A 26 3.37 27.76 56.53
CA TYR A 26 2.14 27.97 55.76
C TYR A 26 2.42 28.53 54.36
N GLN A 27 3.32 29.51 54.23
CA GLN A 27 3.75 30.03 52.92
C GLN A 27 4.45 28.95 52.07
N LEU A 28 5.30 28.11 52.69
CA LEU A 28 5.95 26.98 52.01
C LEU A 28 4.92 25.95 51.53
N HIS A 29 3.90 25.67 52.34
CA HIS A 29 2.81 24.75 51.97
C HIS A 29 2.01 25.28 50.76
N ILE A 30 1.61 26.56 50.79
CA ILE A 30 0.91 27.21 49.66
C ILE A 30 1.79 27.20 48.40
N TYR A 31 3.08 27.53 48.53
CA TYR A 31 4.01 27.50 47.40
C TYR A 31 4.12 26.10 46.78
N ASN A 32 4.26 25.06 47.60
CA ASN A 32 4.32 23.67 47.13
C ASN A 32 3.00 23.21 46.50
N GLN A 33 1.86 23.63 47.05
CA GLN A 33 0.55 23.34 46.47
C GLN A 33 0.41 23.99 45.08
N HIS A 34 0.81 25.25 44.95
CA HIS A 34 0.78 25.97 43.68
C HIS A 34 1.71 25.36 42.63
N GLN A 35 2.94 24.96 43.02
CA GLN A 35 3.87 24.24 42.14
C GLN A 35 3.30 22.90 41.65
N ASN A 36 2.61 22.17 42.52
CA ASN A 36 1.96 20.91 42.13
C ASN A 36 0.78 21.15 41.17
N GLU A 37 -0.02 22.19 41.38
CA GLU A 37 -1.10 22.57 40.46
C GLU A 37 -0.56 22.93 39.07
N ILE A 38 0.53 23.70 39.00
CA ILE A 38 1.21 24.02 37.73
C ILE A 38 1.71 22.75 37.04
N ARG A 39 2.37 21.83 37.76
CA ARG A 39 2.81 20.55 37.19
C ARG A 39 1.66 19.71 36.66
N ILE A 40 0.55 19.63 37.40
CA ILE A 40 -0.64 18.87 36.98
C ILE A 40 -1.25 19.50 35.72
N GLN A 41 -1.33 20.83 35.65
CA GLN A 41 -1.81 21.53 34.45
C GLN A 41 -0.88 21.29 33.25
N GLN A 42 0.43 21.36 33.44
CA GLN A 42 1.42 21.07 32.39
C GLN A 42 1.29 19.63 31.89
N LEU A 43 1.17 18.64 32.80
CA LEU A 43 0.98 17.24 32.43
C LEU A 43 -0.33 17.02 31.65
N LYS A 44 -1.43 17.66 32.07
CA LYS A 44 -2.71 17.60 31.34
C LYS A 44 -2.61 18.24 29.95
N ALA A 45 -1.94 19.39 29.84
CA ALA A 45 -1.70 20.08 28.57
C ALA A 45 -0.83 19.23 27.63
N GLU A 46 0.25 18.63 28.14
CA GLU A 46 1.12 17.74 27.37
C GLU A 46 0.40 16.47 26.92
N GLN A 47 -0.42 15.85 27.77
CA GLN A 47 -1.24 14.70 27.39
C GLN A 47 -2.27 15.06 26.32
N THR A 48 -2.90 16.24 26.43
CA THR A 48 -3.88 16.72 25.44
C THR A 48 -3.20 17.00 24.11
N ARG A 49 -2.02 17.63 24.13
CA ARG A 49 -1.18 17.85 22.95
C ARG A 49 -0.79 16.54 22.28
N LYS A 50 -0.29 15.55 23.03
CA LYS A 50 0.04 14.21 22.51
C LYS A 50 -1.16 13.48 21.90
N LYS A 51 -2.36 13.63 22.48
CA LYS A 51 -3.61 13.09 21.91
C LYS A 51 -4.00 13.79 20.61
N ALA A 52 -3.90 15.11 20.56
CA ALA A 52 -4.18 15.90 19.36
C ALA A 52 -3.20 15.57 18.23
N GLU A 53 -1.91 15.46 18.53
CA GLU A 53 -0.87 15.04 17.58
C GLU A 53 -1.19 13.64 17.02
N ARG A 54 -1.52 12.66 17.88
CA ARG A 54 -1.94 11.31 17.43
C ARG A 54 -3.19 11.34 16.54
N ALA A 55 -4.18 12.17 16.88
CA ALA A 55 -5.42 12.27 16.09
C ALA A 55 -5.16 12.89 14.70
N ALA A 56 -4.39 13.98 14.63
CA ALA A 56 -4.02 14.63 13.36
C ALA A 56 -3.27 13.66 12.44
N LEU A 57 -2.43 12.84 13.05
CA LEU A 57 -1.60 11.85 12.40
C LEU A 57 -2.41 10.64 11.88
N ASP A 58 -3.39 10.16 12.63
CA ASP A 58 -4.32 9.12 12.17
C ASP A 58 -5.18 9.63 10.99
N ILE A 59 -5.57 10.91 11.01
CA ILE A 59 -6.27 11.55 9.88
C ILE A 59 -5.37 11.59 8.64
N LEU A 60 -4.10 11.97 8.80
CA LEU A 60 -3.12 11.99 7.71
C LEU A 60 -2.94 10.60 7.10
N LEU A 61 -2.76 9.58 7.95
CA LEU A 61 -2.65 8.18 7.50
C LEU A 61 -3.89 7.72 6.76
N HIS A 62 -5.07 8.01 7.30
CA HIS A 62 -6.33 7.59 6.70
C HIS A 62 -6.49 8.22 5.30
N LYS A 63 -6.25 9.52 5.18
CA LYS A 63 -6.26 10.22 3.89
C LYS A 63 -5.27 9.57 2.92
N TYR A 64 -4.07 9.26 3.38
CA TYR A 64 -3.03 8.62 2.58
C TYR A 64 -3.46 7.26 2.03
N LEU A 65 -4.01 6.41 2.91
CA LEU A 65 -4.50 5.08 2.55
C LEU A 65 -5.69 5.13 1.60
N VAL A 66 -6.58 6.09 1.76
CA VAL A 66 -7.72 6.29 0.84
C VAL A 66 -7.22 6.63 -0.55
N THR A 67 -6.30 7.59 -0.67
CA THR A 67 -5.74 8.01 -1.97
C THR A 67 -4.94 6.88 -2.63
N PHE A 68 -4.08 6.20 -1.88
CA PHE A 68 -3.35 5.01 -2.35
C PHE A 68 -4.28 3.92 -2.89
N LYS A 69 -5.32 3.56 -2.12
CA LYS A 69 -6.29 2.52 -2.53
C LYS A 69 -7.06 2.93 -3.79
N ALA A 70 -7.43 4.21 -3.91
CA ALA A 70 -8.12 4.71 -5.09
C ALA A 70 -7.26 4.60 -6.36
N ASP A 71 -6.00 5.03 -6.29
CA ASP A 71 -5.05 4.93 -7.41
C ASP A 71 -4.76 3.49 -7.79
N LEU A 72 -4.51 2.63 -6.80
CA LEU A 72 -4.30 1.20 -7.01
C LEU A 72 -5.50 0.55 -7.69
N LYS A 73 -6.72 0.83 -7.21
CA LYS A 73 -7.97 0.34 -7.82
C LYS A 73 -8.12 0.81 -9.27
N LYS A 74 -7.83 2.08 -9.54
CA LYS A 74 -7.90 2.66 -10.89
C LYS A 74 -6.95 1.95 -11.85
N LYS A 75 -5.69 1.74 -11.46
CA LYS A 75 -4.69 1.05 -12.28
C LYS A 75 -5.00 -0.44 -12.46
N ALA A 76 -5.44 -1.12 -11.39
CA ALA A 76 -5.88 -2.51 -11.47
C ALA A 76 -7.08 -2.70 -12.41
N LEU A 77 -8.04 -1.77 -12.39
CA LEU A 77 -9.17 -1.79 -13.33
C LEU A 77 -8.69 -1.61 -14.79
N ALA A 78 -7.75 -0.70 -15.03
CA ALA A 78 -7.17 -0.50 -16.35
C ALA A 78 -6.45 -1.77 -16.84
N TYR A 79 -5.67 -2.43 -15.98
CA TYR A 79 -5.05 -3.72 -16.27
C TYR A 79 -6.09 -4.78 -16.62
N LYS A 80 -7.17 -4.90 -15.83
CA LYS A 80 -8.25 -5.85 -16.08
C LYS A 80 -8.93 -5.63 -17.44
N LYS A 81 -9.09 -4.39 -17.89
CA LYS A 81 -9.64 -4.08 -19.21
C LYS A 81 -8.73 -4.58 -20.33
N SER A 82 -7.43 -4.27 -20.28
CA SER A 82 -6.46 -4.80 -21.25
C SER A 82 -6.39 -6.33 -21.22
N ARG A 83 -6.60 -6.93 -20.04
CA ARG A 83 -6.62 -8.38 -19.86
C ARG A 83 -7.79 -9.07 -20.56
N THR A 84 -8.94 -8.40 -20.66
CA THR A 84 -10.10 -8.88 -21.41
C THR A 84 -9.77 -8.99 -22.90
N VAL A 85 -9.10 -7.99 -23.47
CA VAL A 85 -8.65 -8.01 -24.88
C VAL A 85 -7.74 -9.21 -25.13
N LEU A 86 -6.78 -9.47 -24.23
CA LEU A 86 -5.93 -10.66 -24.34
C LEU A 86 -6.74 -11.97 -24.32
N ARG A 87 -7.86 -12.05 -23.60
CA ARG A 87 -8.70 -13.25 -23.62
C ARG A 87 -9.39 -13.43 -24.98
N GLU A 88 -9.87 -12.34 -25.56
CA GLU A 88 -10.65 -12.31 -26.80
C GLU A 88 -9.77 -12.51 -28.04
N ILE A 89 -8.48 -12.17 -27.95
CA ILE A 89 -7.56 -12.25 -29.09
C ILE A 89 -7.44 -13.66 -29.69
N LEU A 90 -7.65 -14.71 -28.88
CA LEU A 90 -7.60 -16.12 -29.31
C LEU A 90 -8.93 -16.68 -29.86
N SER A 91 -9.93 -15.83 -30.03
CA SER A 91 -11.18 -16.25 -30.68
C SER A 91 -10.89 -16.67 -32.12
N PRO A 92 -11.31 -17.88 -32.55
CA PRO A 92 -11.13 -18.36 -33.92
C PRO A 92 -11.56 -17.37 -35.00
N TYR A 93 -12.66 -16.64 -34.78
CA TYR A 93 -13.11 -15.55 -35.66
C TYR A 93 -11.99 -14.57 -36.05
N ASN A 94 -11.08 -14.24 -35.12
CA ASN A 94 -9.98 -13.30 -35.38
C ASN A 94 -8.82 -13.89 -36.21
N PHE A 95 -8.97 -15.14 -36.69
CA PHE A 95 -7.97 -15.87 -37.49
C PHE A 95 -8.57 -16.48 -38.76
N GLU A 96 -9.80 -16.09 -39.13
CA GLU A 96 -10.52 -16.63 -40.28
C GLU A 96 -9.71 -16.52 -41.58
N THR A 97 -9.00 -15.41 -41.76
CA THR A 97 -8.15 -15.17 -42.92
C THR A 97 -6.67 -15.02 -42.53
N PRO A 98 -5.72 -15.25 -43.45
CA PRO A 98 -4.31 -14.97 -43.20
C PRO A 98 -4.05 -13.50 -42.85
N GLN A 99 -4.82 -12.58 -43.44
CA GLN A 99 -4.74 -11.16 -43.15
C GLN A 99 -5.18 -10.87 -41.71
N TYR A 100 -6.32 -11.42 -41.27
CA TYR A 100 -6.76 -11.29 -39.89
C TYR A 100 -5.76 -11.91 -38.91
N THR A 101 -5.24 -13.09 -39.22
CA THR A 101 -4.20 -13.72 -38.41
C THR A 101 -2.96 -12.81 -38.23
N LYS A 102 -2.51 -12.15 -39.31
CA LYS A 102 -1.40 -11.19 -39.26
C LYS A 102 -1.74 -9.95 -38.44
N GLU A 103 -2.89 -9.34 -38.66
CA GLU A 103 -3.35 -8.16 -37.91
C GLU A 103 -3.45 -8.46 -36.42
N ASN A 104 -3.99 -9.63 -36.09
CA ASN A 104 -4.22 -10.06 -34.72
C ASN A 104 -2.89 -10.40 -33.99
N TYR A 105 -1.93 -11.00 -34.70
CA TYR A 105 -0.55 -11.16 -34.21
C TYR A 105 0.13 -9.80 -33.95
N MET A 106 0.01 -8.85 -34.87
CA MET A 106 0.58 -7.51 -34.69
C MET A 106 -0.10 -6.73 -33.57
N LEU A 107 -1.43 -6.85 -33.43
CA LEU A 107 -2.19 -6.29 -32.32
C LEU A 107 -1.67 -6.82 -30.98
N PHE A 108 -1.47 -8.14 -30.88
CA PHE A 108 -0.90 -8.74 -29.68
C PHE A 108 0.49 -8.20 -29.36
N LYS A 109 1.40 -8.30 -30.34
CA LYS A 109 2.84 -8.04 -30.15
C LYS A 109 3.15 -6.57 -29.89
N ASN A 110 2.48 -5.67 -30.60
CA ASN A 110 2.80 -4.25 -30.56
C ASN A 110 1.94 -3.47 -29.56
N ASN A 111 0.77 -4.00 -29.18
CA ASN A 111 -0.17 -3.29 -28.32
C ASN A 111 -0.50 -4.06 -27.05
N VAL A 112 -1.15 -5.23 -27.15
CA VAL A 112 -1.75 -5.88 -25.97
C VAL A 112 -0.69 -6.37 -24.96
N ALA A 113 0.34 -7.07 -25.42
CA ALA A 113 1.38 -7.59 -24.52
C ALA A 113 2.22 -6.48 -23.88
N PRO A 114 2.74 -5.48 -24.64
CA PRO A 114 3.44 -4.34 -24.05
C PRO A 114 2.56 -3.54 -23.09
N ASP A 115 1.30 -3.28 -23.44
CA ASP A 115 0.37 -2.53 -22.59
C ASP A 115 0.12 -3.20 -21.24
N LEU A 116 -0.06 -4.52 -21.23
CA LEU A 116 -0.22 -5.30 -20.01
C LEU A 116 1.04 -5.24 -19.12
N ARG A 117 2.23 -5.41 -19.72
CA ARG A 117 3.51 -5.33 -19.00
C ARG A 117 3.75 -3.95 -18.41
N ASN A 118 3.45 -2.89 -19.17
CA ASN A 118 3.56 -1.52 -18.71
C ASN A 118 2.59 -1.25 -17.56
N LYS A 119 1.32 -1.67 -17.67
CA LYS A 119 0.33 -1.51 -16.59
C LYS A 119 0.68 -2.29 -15.33
N ALA A 120 1.25 -3.49 -15.46
CA ALA A 120 1.76 -4.24 -14.32
C ALA A 120 2.88 -3.46 -13.60
N THR A 121 3.82 -2.93 -14.37
CA THR A 121 4.92 -2.10 -13.85
C THR A 121 4.39 -0.84 -13.17
N GLU A 122 3.42 -0.15 -13.76
CA GLU A 122 2.79 1.02 -13.15
C GLU A 122 2.13 0.70 -11.80
N ILE A 123 1.49 -0.46 -11.68
CA ILE A 123 0.87 -0.90 -10.42
C ILE A 123 1.93 -1.12 -9.33
N ILE A 124 3.05 -1.74 -9.68
CA ILE A 124 4.18 -1.92 -8.77
C ILE A 124 4.79 -0.56 -8.37
N TYR A 125 4.95 0.35 -9.33
CA TYR A 125 5.53 1.67 -9.10
C TYR A 125 4.70 2.56 -8.16
N ILE A 126 3.38 2.33 -8.04
CA ILE A 126 2.54 3.05 -7.06
C ILE A 126 3.12 2.89 -5.64
N PHE A 127 3.59 1.69 -5.27
CA PHE A 127 4.12 1.47 -3.92
C PHE A 127 5.36 2.31 -3.63
N GLU A 128 6.27 2.43 -4.60
CA GLU A 128 7.46 3.26 -4.47
C GLU A 128 7.12 4.75 -4.44
N LYS A 129 6.24 5.20 -5.35
CA LYS A 129 5.78 6.59 -5.42
C LYS A 129 5.16 7.04 -4.10
N TYR A 130 4.26 6.22 -3.54
CA TYR A 130 3.61 6.53 -2.27
C TYR A 130 4.57 6.39 -1.08
N THR A 131 5.57 5.52 -1.14
CA THR A 131 6.61 5.50 -0.09
C THR A 131 7.38 6.83 -0.04
N LYS A 132 7.80 7.35 -1.21
CA LYS A 132 8.52 8.64 -1.30
C LYS A 132 7.65 9.83 -0.89
N ASN A 133 6.41 9.86 -1.36
CA ASN A 133 5.48 10.94 -1.00
C ASN A 133 5.20 10.95 0.52
N LEU A 134 5.01 9.78 1.14
CA LEU A 134 4.81 9.68 2.58
C LEU A 134 6.03 10.21 3.36
N GLN A 135 7.25 9.91 2.92
CA GLN A 135 8.48 10.41 3.55
C GLN A 135 8.55 11.94 3.52
N ASN A 136 8.15 12.56 2.41
CA ASN A 136 8.10 14.02 2.29
C ASN A 136 7.00 14.63 3.18
N ASP A 137 5.81 14.03 3.18
CA ASP A 137 4.64 14.54 3.91
C ASP A 137 4.83 14.53 5.44
N ILE A 138 5.68 13.63 5.97
CA ILE A 138 5.95 13.51 7.41
C ILE A 138 7.24 14.18 7.85
N GLN A 139 8.01 14.79 6.95
CA GLN A 139 9.36 15.30 7.24
C GLN A 139 9.38 16.37 8.33
N GLU A 140 8.30 17.15 8.46
CA GLU A 140 8.15 18.21 9.46
C GLU A 140 7.73 17.70 10.86
N HIS A 141 7.39 16.41 10.98
CA HIS A 141 6.97 15.80 12.24
C HIS A 141 8.17 15.32 13.07
N GLU A 142 7.95 15.07 14.36
CA GLU A 142 9.01 14.53 15.24
C GLU A 142 9.56 13.18 14.72
N HIS A 143 10.87 12.96 14.84
CA HIS A 143 11.54 11.76 14.32
C HIS A 143 10.87 10.44 14.74
N LYS A 144 10.49 10.32 16.02
CA LYS A 144 9.82 9.14 16.56
C LYS A 144 8.47 8.87 15.88
N ILE A 145 7.77 9.94 15.50
CA ILE A 145 6.52 9.84 14.76
C ILE A 145 6.82 9.33 13.36
N GLN A 146 7.80 9.92 12.66
CA GLN A 146 8.18 9.49 11.31
C GLN A 146 8.51 7.99 11.24
N GLU A 147 9.33 7.50 12.18
CA GLU A 147 9.71 6.08 12.26
C GLU A 147 8.50 5.16 12.38
N ILE A 148 7.53 5.49 13.25
CA ILE A 148 6.31 4.68 13.45
C ILE A 148 5.50 4.60 12.14
N PHE A 149 5.41 5.70 11.37
CA PHE A 149 4.70 5.70 10.09
C PHE A 149 5.38 4.85 9.04
N LEU A 150 6.68 5.08 8.86
CA LEU A 150 7.45 4.36 7.87
C LEU A 150 7.46 2.86 8.16
N LEU A 151 7.51 2.46 9.44
CA LEU A 151 7.41 1.07 9.83
C LEU A 151 6.04 0.46 9.46
N LYS A 152 4.93 1.09 9.90
CA LYS A 152 3.57 0.60 9.59
C LYS A 152 3.28 0.57 8.09
N TRP A 153 3.71 1.59 7.38
CA TRP A 153 3.59 1.66 5.93
C TRP A 153 4.42 0.57 5.26
N LYS A 154 5.67 0.37 5.67
CA LYS A 154 6.56 -0.66 5.11
C LYS A 154 5.98 -2.06 5.29
N GLU A 155 5.48 -2.38 6.48
CA GLU A 155 4.87 -3.70 6.74
C GLU A 155 3.65 -3.95 5.84
N MET A 156 2.74 -2.98 5.78
CA MET A 156 1.51 -3.08 4.97
C MET A 156 1.82 -3.13 3.47
N SER A 157 2.66 -2.21 3.00
CA SER A 157 3.03 -2.09 1.59
C SER A 157 3.81 -3.31 1.12
N HIS A 158 4.77 -3.82 1.90
CA HIS A 158 5.57 -4.98 1.52
C HIS A 158 4.72 -6.24 1.34
N LYS A 159 3.79 -6.52 2.26
CA LYS A 159 2.88 -7.66 2.15
C LYS A 159 2.03 -7.59 0.87
N GLN A 160 1.46 -6.42 0.59
CA GLN A 160 0.63 -6.21 -0.59
C GLN A 160 1.46 -6.24 -1.88
N LEU A 161 2.61 -5.58 -1.89
CA LEU A 161 3.55 -5.54 -3.01
C LEU A 161 3.99 -6.94 -3.41
N ASN A 162 4.40 -7.78 -2.45
CA ASN A 162 4.79 -9.17 -2.74
C ASN A 162 3.64 -9.97 -3.37
N THR A 163 2.39 -9.69 -2.95
CA THR A 163 1.21 -10.33 -3.54
C THR A 163 1.03 -9.92 -5.00
N TYR A 164 1.19 -8.63 -5.32
CA TYR A 164 1.15 -8.13 -6.70
C TYR A 164 2.30 -8.66 -7.54
N ILE A 165 3.52 -8.75 -6.99
CA ILE A 165 4.68 -9.32 -7.68
C ILE A 165 4.44 -10.79 -8.04
N ASP A 166 3.96 -11.61 -7.09
CA ASP A 166 3.62 -13.03 -7.36
C ASP A 166 2.52 -13.15 -8.42
N PHE A 167 1.50 -12.30 -8.33
CA PHE A 167 0.43 -12.25 -9.33
C PHE A 167 0.96 -11.91 -10.72
N PHE A 168 1.72 -10.83 -10.88
CA PHE A 168 2.24 -10.40 -12.18
C PHE A 168 3.31 -11.33 -12.74
N THR A 169 4.07 -12.02 -11.89
CA THR A 169 5.00 -13.07 -12.32
C THR A 169 4.26 -14.21 -13.02
N LYS A 170 3.08 -14.60 -12.50
CA LYS A 170 2.23 -15.62 -13.13
C LYS A 170 1.54 -15.11 -14.39
N GLU A 171 1.10 -13.85 -14.37
CA GLU A 171 0.51 -13.23 -15.55
C GLU A 171 1.53 -13.10 -16.69
N GLU A 172 2.80 -12.80 -16.42
CA GLU A 172 3.85 -12.77 -17.46
C GLU A 172 4.02 -14.14 -18.13
N LYS A 173 4.06 -15.23 -17.35
CA LYS A 173 4.07 -16.59 -17.91
C LYS A 173 2.86 -16.86 -18.81
N LEU A 174 1.70 -16.32 -18.42
CA LEU A 174 0.49 -16.45 -19.22
C LEU A 174 0.55 -15.58 -20.49
N ILE A 175 1.06 -14.35 -20.43
CA ILE A 175 1.30 -13.51 -21.61
C ILE A 175 2.23 -14.23 -22.59
N GLN A 176 3.31 -14.85 -22.11
CA GLN A 176 4.23 -15.65 -22.93
C GLN A 176 3.53 -16.86 -23.57
N ALA A 177 2.70 -17.60 -22.83
CA ALA A 177 1.94 -18.71 -23.41
C ALA A 177 0.95 -18.23 -24.49
N TYR A 178 0.37 -17.04 -24.34
CA TYR A 178 -0.43 -16.40 -25.38
C TYR A 178 0.42 -15.98 -26.59
N GLU A 179 1.63 -15.47 -26.36
CA GLU A 179 2.58 -15.12 -27.41
C GLU A 179 2.94 -16.35 -28.25
N GLU A 180 3.21 -17.48 -27.61
CA GLU A 180 3.53 -18.75 -28.27
C GLU A 180 2.39 -19.23 -29.19
N ILE A 181 1.15 -19.24 -28.70
CA ILE A 181 0.02 -19.74 -29.50
C ILE A 181 -0.37 -18.78 -30.64
N ILE A 182 -0.30 -17.47 -30.42
CA ILE A 182 -0.60 -16.48 -31.48
C ILE A 182 0.50 -16.53 -32.55
N THR A 183 1.76 -16.66 -32.14
CA THR A 183 2.87 -16.88 -33.07
C THR A 183 2.70 -18.18 -33.84
N PHE A 184 2.24 -19.24 -33.17
CA PHE A 184 1.93 -20.50 -33.83
C PHE A 184 0.87 -20.33 -34.93
N TYR A 185 -0.24 -19.66 -34.66
CA TYR A 185 -1.26 -19.36 -35.67
C TYR A 185 -0.68 -18.49 -36.80
N TYR A 186 0.13 -17.48 -36.48
CA TYR A 186 0.77 -16.65 -37.51
C TYR A 186 1.65 -17.45 -38.48
N ILE A 187 2.55 -18.28 -37.93
CA ILE A 187 3.46 -19.13 -38.73
C ILE A 187 2.70 -20.18 -39.56
N HIS A 188 1.60 -20.72 -39.03
CA HIS A 188 0.83 -21.80 -39.65
C HIS A 188 -0.46 -21.30 -40.32
N SER A 189 -0.56 -20.00 -40.62
CA SER A 189 -1.75 -19.33 -41.17
C SER A 189 -2.26 -19.92 -42.49
N ASN A 190 -1.43 -20.66 -43.23
CA ASN A 190 -1.81 -21.37 -44.45
C ASN A 190 -2.05 -22.88 -44.25
N LEU A 191 -2.05 -23.36 -43.00
CA LEU A 191 -2.10 -24.78 -42.63
C LEU A 191 -3.25 -25.10 -41.67
N PHE A 192 -4.16 -24.14 -41.47
CA PHE A 192 -5.42 -24.32 -40.78
C PHE A 192 -6.50 -23.47 -41.45
N SER A 193 -7.74 -23.85 -41.23
CA SER A 193 -8.93 -23.04 -41.50
C SER A 193 -9.73 -22.86 -40.21
N VAL A 194 -10.68 -21.93 -40.22
CA VAL A 194 -11.58 -21.69 -39.10
C VAL A 194 -12.98 -22.11 -39.51
N ASP A 195 -13.60 -22.96 -38.70
CA ASP A 195 -15.05 -23.20 -38.75
C ASP A 195 -15.71 -22.14 -37.88
N LEU A 196 -16.39 -21.20 -38.52
CA LEU A 196 -17.07 -20.08 -37.84
C LEU A 196 -18.33 -20.53 -37.09
N ASP A 197 -19.04 -21.54 -37.61
CA ASP A 197 -20.29 -22.03 -37.01
C ASP A 197 -19.99 -22.75 -35.69
N GLN A 198 -18.92 -23.54 -35.68
CA GLN A 198 -18.47 -24.25 -34.48
C GLN A 198 -17.48 -23.46 -33.63
N ASN A 199 -16.96 -22.34 -34.15
CA ASN A 199 -15.91 -21.53 -33.53
C ASN A 199 -14.70 -22.40 -33.12
N ILE A 200 -14.13 -23.11 -34.08
CA ILE A 200 -12.97 -24.00 -33.89
C ILE A 200 -11.92 -23.83 -35.01
N PHE A 201 -10.68 -24.17 -34.68
CA PHE A 201 -9.59 -24.28 -35.65
C PHE A 201 -9.55 -25.69 -36.23
N LEU A 202 -9.54 -25.80 -37.56
CA LEU A 202 -9.40 -27.05 -38.30
C LEU A 202 -7.99 -27.11 -38.88
N PHE A 203 -7.22 -28.14 -38.50
CA PHE A 203 -5.85 -28.32 -38.94
C PHE A 203 -5.74 -29.47 -39.92
N ASP A 204 -5.03 -29.25 -41.02
CA ASP A 204 -4.77 -30.29 -42.03
C ASP A 204 -3.81 -31.37 -41.51
N ARG A 205 -2.94 -30.98 -40.56
CA ARG A 205 -1.87 -31.82 -40.03
C ARG A 205 -2.13 -32.16 -38.58
N GLU A 206 -2.23 -33.46 -38.28
CA GLU A 206 -2.44 -33.97 -36.92
C GLU A 206 -1.37 -33.50 -35.92
N LYS A 207 -0.12 -33.33 -36.36
CA LYS A 207 0.96 -32.78 -35.52
C LYS A 207 0.69 -31.34 -35.06
N ASP A 208 0.09 -30.52 -35.93
CA ASP A 208 -0.15 -29.11 -35.68
C ASP A 208 -1.37 -28.96 -34.76
N LYS A 209 -2.39 -29.79 -34.98
CA LYS A 209 -3.52 -29.96 -34.04
C LYS A 209 -3.07 -30.34 -32.63
N LYS A 210 -2.21 -31.36 -32.49
CA LYS A 210 -1.69 -31.80 -31.18
C LYS A 210 -0.89 -30.69 -30.48
N LYS A 211 -0.06 -29.96 -31.25
CA LYS A 211 0.72 -28.84 -30.73
C LYS A 211 -0.18 -27.70 -30.25
N GLU A 212 -1.20 -27.35 -31.02
CA GLU A 212 -2.18 -26.34 -30.64
C GLU A 212 -2.91 -26.71 -29.34
N MET A 213 -3.38 -27.95 -29.23
CA MET A 213 -4.07 -28.44 -28.04
C MET A 213 -3.17 -28.36 -26.80
N ALA A 214 -1.88 -28.67 -26.94
CA ALA A 214 -0.90 -28.55 -25.87
C ALA A 214 -0.73 -27.09 -25.43
N LEU A 215 -0.60 -26.15 -26.37
CA LEU A 215 -0.50 -24.71 -26.09
C LEU A 215 -1.77 -24.18 -25.39
N ARG A 216 -2.95 -24.57 -25.86
CA ARG A 216 -4.24 -24.22 -25.20
C ARG A 216 -4.33 -24.79 -23.79
N LYS A 217 -3.86 -26.02 -23.57
CA LYS A 217 -3.81 -26.64 -22.25
C LYS A 217 -2.90 -25.86 -21.30
N THR A 218 -1.70 -25.47 -21.75
CA THR A 218 -0.79 -24.62 -20.96
C THR A 218 -1.46 -23.31 -20.52
N ILE A 219 -2.14 -22.63 -21.44
CA ILE A 219 -2.92 -21.41 -21.14
C ILE A 219 -4.01 -21.69 -20.09
N LYS A 220 -4.75 -22.80 -20.24
CA LYS A 220 -5.81 -23.19 -19.29
C LYS A 220 -5.25 -23.46 -17.89
N ASP A 221 -4.13 -24.15 -17.80
CA ASP A 221 -3.49 -24.50 -16.53
C ASP A 221 -2.93 -23.27 -15.82
N LEU A 222 -2.28 -22.36 -16.55
CA LEU A 222 -1.81 -21.08 -16.02
C LEU A 222 -2.97 -20.21 -15.52
N LYS A 223 -4.08 -20.12 -16.29
CA LYS A 223 -5.30 -19.43 -15.83
C LYS A 223 -5.84 -19.99 -14.52
N LYS A 224 -5.79 -21.32 -14.34
CA LYS A 224 -6.22 -21.96 -13.10
C LYS A 224 -5.34 -21.53 -11.92
N GLN A 225 -4.02 -21.55 -12.09
CA GLN A 225 -3.06 -21.13 -11.06
C GLN A 225 -3.26 -19.68 -10.60
N ILE A 226 -3.64 -18.79 -11.51
CA ILE A 226 -3.90 -17.38 -11.21
C ILE A 226 -5.22 -17.22 -10.45
N LYS A 227 -6.28 -17.95 -10.84
CA LYS A 227 -7.58 -17.91 -10.15
C LYS A 227 -7.53 -18.42 -8.72
N THR A 228 -6.66 -19.38 -8.39
CA THR A 228 -6.61 -19.97 -7.04
C THR A 228 -6.04 -19.02 -5.97
N LYS A 229 -5.58 -17.82 -6.35
CA LYS A 229 -5.01 -16.81 -5.42
C LYS A 229 -5.50 -15.38 -5.67
N ALA A 230 -6.47 -15.17 -6.57
CA ALA A 230 -6.91 -13.83 -6.95
C ALA A 230 -8.11 -13.36 -6.12
N TYR A 231 -7.80 -12.59 -5.07
CA TYR A 231 -8.70 -11.81 -4.19
C TYR A 231 -9.72 -12.59 -3.37
#